data_AF-A0AAV1KP20-F1
#
_entry.id   AF-A0AAV1KP20-F1
#
_cell.length_a   1.000
_cell.length_b   1.000
_cell.length_c   1.000
_cell.angle_alpha   90.00
_cell.angle_beta   90.00
_cell.angle_gamma   90.00
#
_symmetry.space_group_name_H-M   'P 1'
#
loop_
_entity.id
_entity.type
_entity.pdbx_description
1 polymer ?
#
loop_
_entity_poly.entity_id
_entity_poly.type
_entity_poly.pdbx_seq_one_letter_code
_entity_poly.pdbx_strand_id
1 'polypeptide(L)'
;MMLFGFILILLCNKDVRSKDLVTVNFIKSFVIKEHKPTYLVCYGLCWKKNQNLNLLKELSNGGIRSIFSTHTSTYQEHETMFLIDLDCPWSEELFSNDSASNLFAFPYRWLVLNSLEDKSNILSDVPLSPGSDFVLASRENDTFTLHELHKTSSIGEVISNRRGYYNGTFFDIRPHKELFRRRQNIMGHPLTMANVIQDSNSTQYHLEDRLEAQHDSTAKISWMVVKLAFQMLNATPRYILSHRWGYKQNGTWSGMIDDILHNRADLGTNCAVYTERLDVIQYTDTIAPFKVGFIFRQPPLSYVTNIFSLPFSTEVWLASIGCVVFSIITLYFASKWEVRLQRTPSQLDGTVSDAMLVTISAFSQQGCTLEPRKASGRMMLWVIFTALMALYAAYSANIVVLLQAPSSAIRTLTQLSQSKLTLAANDVDYNHFVFGMYSDAIRVKITNRVKPLKGKAHFYEIKEGVERIRQGLFAFHSIVEPVYRRVEQTFLEMEKCDLVEVDFMMGFNPFVPVKKDSPYLELLKVSFKRIRESGLQSAINKRLQVPKPKCTHRISAFNSVGILDLWPVLALMLYGTAVSLVILLIEMMTFKMYVVI
;
A
#
# COMPACT_ATOMS: atom_id res chain seq x y z
N MET A 1 -13.17 67.30 49.07
CA MET A 1 -11.91 66.71 48.57
C MET A 1 -12.11 65.21 48.26
N MET A 2 -13.07 64.87 47.38
CA MET A 2 -13.36 63.47 47.01
C MET A 2 -14.13 63.35 45.67
N LEU A 3 -13.98 64.36 44.79
CA LEU A 3 -14.59 64.35 43.45
C LEU A 3 -13.54 64.50 42.32
N PHE A 4 -12.29 64.80 42.64
CA PHE A 4 -11.20 64.93 41.67
C PHE A 4 -10.49 63.60 41.35
N GLY A 5 -10.66 62.57 42.20
CA GLY A 5 -10.00 61.27 42.02
C GLY A 5 -10.67 60.35 40.99
N PHE A 6 -11.93 60.59 40.64
CA PHE A 6 -12.68 59.74 39.70
C PHE A 6 -12.48 60.11 38.23
N ILE A 7 -12.02 61.34 37.94
CA ILE A 7 -11.75 61.80 36.58
C ILE A 7 -10.35 61.34 36.09
N LEU A 8 -9.41 61.10 37.01
CA LEU A 8 -8.05 60.65 36.63
C LEU A 8 -7.96 59.14 36.30
N ILE A 9 -8.90 58.31 36.76
CA ILE A 9 -8.90 56.86 36.49
C ILE A 9 -9.55 56.53 35.13
N LEU A 10 -10.30 57.46 34.54
CA LEU A 10 -10.78 57.37 33.15
C LEU A 10 -9.71 57.76 32.10
N LEU A 11 -8.51 58.15 32.53
CA LEU A 11 -7.37 58.48 31.65
C LEU A 11 -6.35 57.33 31.50
N CYS A 12 -6.65 56.11 31.97
CA CYS A 12 -6.06 54.91 31.37
C CYS A 12 -6.80 54.59 30.06
N ASN A 13 -6.79 55.55 29.13
CA ASN A 13 -7.19 55.31 27.76
C ASN A 13 -6.22 54.27 27.19
N LYS A 14 -6.73 53.08 26.87
CA LYS A 14 -6.17 52.34 25.72
C LYS A 14 -6.27 53.33 24.56
N ASP A 15 -5.15 53.78 24.00
CA ASP A 15 -5.15 54.76 22.91
C ASP A 15 -6.05 54.28 21.76
N VAL A 16 -7.27 54.82 21.70
CA VAL A 16 -8.21 54.51 20.64
C VAL A 16 -7.94 55.48 19.49
N ARG A 17 -7.18 55.03 18.49
CA ARG A 17 -6.93 55.80 17.26
C ARG A 17 -8.12 55.69 16.31
N SER A 18 -8.52 56.78 15.66
CA SER A 18 -9.51 56.74 14.58
C SER A 18 -8.81 56.48 13.24
N LYS A 19 -9.24 55.44 12.52
CA LYS A 19 -8.81 55.15 11.14
C LYS A 19 -9.88 55.55 10.13
N ASP A 20 -9.49 55.98 8.95
CA ASP A 20 -10.41 56.61 7.98
C ASP A 20 -11.18 55.61 7.12
N LEU A 21 -12.25 56.06 6.48
CA LEU A 21 -13.05 55.28 5.52
C LEU A 21 -12.19 54.66 4.39
N VAL A 22 -11.08 55.31 4.04
CA VAL A 22 -10.09 54.84 3.06
C VAL A 22 -9.48 53.49 3.48
N THR A 23 -9.20 53.31 4.77
CA THR A 23 -8.61 52.05 5.29
C THR A 23 -9.60 50.90 5.19
N VAL A 24 -10.89 51.15 5.47
CA VAL A 24 -11.97 50.16 5.35
C VAL A 24 -12.15 49.74 3.89
N ASN A 25 -12.18 50.72 2.97
CA ASN A 25 -12.30 50.45 1.53
C ASN A 25 -11.08 49.70 0.97
N PHE A 26 -9.88 50.01 1.47
CA PHE A 26 -8.66 49.28 1.14
C PHE A 26 -8.76 47.80 1.56
N ILE A 27 -9.08 47.51 2.83
CA ILE A 27 -9.18 46.13 3.35
C ILE A 27 -10.20 45.32 2.54
N LYS A 28 -11.38 45.90 2.29
CA LYS A 28 -12.42 45.28 1.45
C LYS A 28 -11.87 44.96 0.05
N SER A 29 -11.23 45.94 -0.59
CA SER A 29 -10.68 45.78 -1.94
C SER A 29 -9.58 44.70 -1.98
N PHE A 30 -8.70 44.65 -0.98
CA PHE A 30 -7.65 43.63 -0.86
C PHE A 30 -8.24 42.22 -0.78
N VAL A 31 -9.19 41.98 0.13
CA VAL A 31 -9.78 40.64 0.34
C VAL A 31 -10.54 40.18 -0.91
N ILE A 32 -11.31 41.07 -1.55
CA ILE A 32 -12.08 40.72 -2.76
C ILE A 32 -11.13 40.40 -3.95
N LYS A 33 -10.06 41.18 -4.13
CA LYS A 33 -9.13 41.03 -5.27
C LYS A 33 -8.20 39.82 -5.15
N GLU A 34 -8.04 39.25 -3.96
CA GLU A 34 -7.30 38.00 -3.76
C GLU A 34 -7.97 36.80 -4.44
N HIS A 35 -9.29 36.83 -4.68
CA HIS A 35 -10.06 35.69 -5.23
C HIS A 35 -9.84 34.38 -4.47
N LYS A 36 -9.67 34.46 -3.15
CA LYS A 36 -9.56 33.31 -2.25
C LYS A 36 -10.70 33.35 -1.23
N PRO A 37 -11.31 32.20 -0.87
CA PRO A 37 -12.26 32.16 0.24
C PRO A 37 -11.58 32.69 1.49
N THR A 38 -12.20 33.67 2.16
CA THR A 38 -11.57 34.38 3.26
C THR A 38 -12.53 34.57 4.41
N TYR A 39 -12.12 34.05 5.57
CA TYR A 39 -12.69 34.33 6.87
C TYR A 39 -11.76 35.31 7.59
N LEU A 40 -12.20 36.56 7.74
CA LEU A 40 -11.36 37.62 8.30
C LEU A 40 -11.48 37.65 9.83
N VAL A 41 -10.38 37.37 10.52
CA VAL A 41 -10.27 37.49 11.97
C VAL A 41 -9.55 38.80 12.29
N CYS A 42 -10.29 39.77 12.78
CA CYS A 42 -9.74 41.03 13.28
C CYS A 42 -9.15 40.77 14.67
N TYR A 43 -7.83 40.57 14.71
CA TYR A 43 -7.12 40.30 15.95
C TYR A 43 -6.88 41.65 16.63
N GLY A 44 -7.54 41.89 17.77
CA GLY A 44 -7.24 42.99 18.70
C GLY A 44 -7.41 44.46 18.26
N LEU A 45 -7.90 44.80 17.05
CA LEU A 45 -7.89 46.19 16.53
C LEU A 45 -8.29 47.28 17.56
N CYS A 46 -7.40 48.24 17.83
CA CYS A 46 -7.59 49.36 18.79
C CYS A 46 -8.47 50.50 18.24
N TRP A 47 -9.36 50.19 17.31
CA TRP A 47 -10.19 51.17 16.61
C TRP A 47 -11.47 51.50 17.40
N LYS A 48 -12.12 52.62 17.05
CA LYS A 48 -13.44 52.98 17.61
C LYS A 48 -14.49 51.93 17.22
N LYS A 49 -15.39 51.58 18.14
CA LYS A 49 -16.49 50.61 17.90
C LYS A 49 -17.29 50.89 16.63
N ASN A 50 -17.57 52.17 16.33
CA ASN A 50 -18.30 52.56 15.11
C ASN A 50 -17.55 52.15 13.82
N GLN A 51 -16.22 52.30 13.82
CA GLN A 51 -15.38 51.94 12.68
C GLN A 51 -15.28 50.42 12.50
N ASN A 52 -15.18 49.68 13.61
CA ASN A 52 -15.24 48.21 13.61
C ASN A 52 -16.56 47.70 13.02
N LEU A 53 -17.69 48.29 13.43
CA LEU A 53 -19.01 47.95 12.87
C LEU A 53 -19.11 48.30 11.38
N ASN A 54 -18.54 49.44 10.96
CA ASN A 54 -18.53 49.84 9.56
C ASN A 54 -17.70 48.86 8.70
N LEU A 55 -16.55 48.41 9.19
CA LEU A 55 -15.73 47.39 8.54
C LEU A 55 -16.51 46.08 8.36
N LEU A 56 -17.16 45.58 9.42
CA LEU A 56 -17.97 44.36 9.34
C LEU A 56 -19.11 44.50 8.34
N LYS A 57 -19.79 45.64 8.33
CA LYS A 57 -20.90 45.91 7.40
C LYS A 57 -20.41 45.90 5.96
N GLU A 58 -19.30 46.59 5.66
CA GLU A 58 -18.73 46.64 4.32
C GLU A 58 -18.20 45.29 3.82
N LEU A 59 -17.61 44.49 4.72
CA LEU A 59 -17.17 43.13 4.41
C LEU A 59 -18.36 42.18 4.22
N SER A 60 -19.39 42.26 5.06
CA SER A 60 -20.62 41.47 4.94
C SER A 60 -21.36 41.79 3.64
N ASN A 61 -21.42 43.06 3.22
CA ASN A 61 -21.96 43.47 1.92
C ASN A 61 -21.16 42.87 0.75
N GLY A 62 -19.87 42.63 0.95
CA GLY A 62 -18.99 41.91 0.01
C GLY A 62 -19.07 40.39 0.12
N GLY A 63 -19.95 39.83 0.96
CA GLY A 63 -20.09 38.38 1.18
C GLY A 63 -18.98 37.74 2.03
N ILE A 64 -18.16 38.54 2.72
CA ILE A 64 -17.02 38.08 3.51
C ILE A 64 -17.44 37.91 4.97
N ARG A 65 -17.22 36.73 5.53
CA ARG A 65 -17.41 36.47 6.96
C ARG A 65 -16.26 37.08 7.75
N SER A 66 -16.58 37.82 8.81
CA SER A 66 -15.60 38.49 9.65
C SER A 66 -15.97 38.40 11.13
N ILE A 67 -14.96 38.30 11.98
CA ILE A 67 -15.12 38.24 13.44
C ILE A 67 -14.05 39.06 14.15
N PHE A 68 -14.43 39.64 15.29
CA PHE A 68 -13.48 40.16 16.27
C PHE A 68 -13.31 39.11 17.37
N SER A 69 -12.20 38.39 17.36
CA SER A 69 -11.92 37.35 18.36
C SER A 69 -10.41 37.18 18.50
N THR A 70 -9.99 36.87 19.72
CA THR A 70 -8.64 36.37 20.04
C THR A 70 -8.55 34.85 19.93
N HIS A 71 -9.70 34.15 19.86
CA HIS A 71 -9.79 32.70 19.75
C HIS A 71 -10.07 32.26 18.31
N THR A 72 -9.28 31.29 17.85
CA THR A 72 -9.44 30.61 16.55
C THR A 72 -10.20 29.30 16.74
N SER A 73 -11.16 29.00 15.85
CA SER A 73 -11.76 27.68 15.77
C SER A 73 -10.83 26.71 15.03
N THR A 74 -10.80 25.45 15.45
CA THR A 74 -9.99 24.37 14.86
C THR A 74 -10.46 23.90 13.47
N TYR A 75 -11.56 24.45 12.95
CA TYR A 75 -12.14 24.06 11.66
C TYR A 75 -12.02 25.25 10.67
N GLN A 76 -11.52 24.96 9.45
CA GLN A 76 -11.27 25.89 8.32
C GLN A 76 -9.99 26.76 8.38
N GLU A 77 -8.84 26.17 8.70
CA GLU A 77 -7.54 26.87 8.78
C GLU A 77 -7.13 27.56 7.46
N HIS A 78 -7.39 26.96 6.30
CA HIS A 78 -7.00 27.49 4.98
C HIS A 78 -7.74 28.76 4.53
N GLU A 79 -8.94 29.00 5.06
CA GLU A 79 -9.74 30.18 4.69
C GLU A 79 -9.45 31.37 5.61
N THR A 80 -8.77 31.15 6.73
CA THR A 80 -8.57 32.16 7.77
C THR A 80 -7.52 33.19 7.36
N MET A 81 -7.85 34.47 7.52
CA MET A 81 -6.94 35.61 7.36
C MET A 81 -7.00 36.49 8.60
N PHE A 82 -5.85 36.81 9.18
CA PHE A 82 -5.73 37.71 10.31
C PHE A 82 -5.47 39.13 9.85
N LEU A 83 -6.15 40.09 10.49
CA LEU A 83 -5.93 41.51 10.34
C LEU A 83 -5.42 42.09 11.66
N ILE A 84 -4.29 42.78 11.60
CA ILE A 84 -3.64 43.46 12.74
C ILE A 84 -3.20 44.87 12.35
N ASP A 85 -3.21 45.77 13.32
CA ASP A 85 -2.73 47.14 13.20
C ASP A 85 -1.53 47.34 14.13
N LEU A 86 -0.35 47.62 13.57
CA LEU A 86 0.92 47.79 14.31
C LEU A 86 0.95 49.07 15.16
N ASP A 87 0.04 49.99 14.91
CA ASP A 87 -0.12 51.19 15.73
C ASP A 87 -0.70 50.87 17.10
N CYS A 88 -1.28 49.69 17.28
CA CYS A 88 -1.88 49.31 18.53
C CYS A 88 -0.83 48.78 19.52
N PRO A 89 -0.87 49.18 20.81
CA PRO A 89 0.15 48.82 21.79
C PRO A 89 0.23 47.32 22.12
N TRP A 90 -0.87 46.58 21.94
CA TRP A 90 -0.90 45.13 22.16
C TRP A 90 -0.26 44.33 21.00
N SER A 91 0.06 44.96 19.87
CA SER A 91 0.65 44.27 18.71
C SER A 91 2.04 43.71 19.02
N GLU A 92 2.82 44.40 19.85
CA GLU A 92 4.17 43.99 20.27
C GLU A 92 4.15 42.75 21.18
N GLU A 93 3.09 42.60 21.98
CA GLU A 93 2.86 41.43 22.82
C GLU A 93 2.54 40.18 21.98
N LEU A 94 1.91 40.34 20.81
CA LEU A 94 1.62 39.22 19.91
C LEU A 94 2.89 38.67 19.24
N PHE A 95 3.77 39.54 18.76
CA PHE A 95 4.99 39.13 18.07
C PHE A 95 6.05 38.55 19.02
N SER A 96 6.00 38.92 20.30
CA SER A 96 6.89 38.39 21.35
C SER A 96 6.38 37.10 22.00
N ASN A 97 5.13 36.70 21.76
CA ASN A 97 4.56 35.49 22.33
C ASN A 97 4.89 34.25 21.48
N ASP A 98 5.73 33.36 22.00
CA ASP A 98 6.13 32.11 21.33
C ASP A 98 4.92 31.24 20.92
N SER A 99 3.80 31.30 21.63
CA SER A 99 2.59 30.54 21.29
C SER A 99 1.90 31.04 20.00
N ALA A 100 2.17 32.27 19.57
CA ALA A 100 1.67 32.83 18.32
C ALA A 100 2.53 32.48 17.10
N SER A 101 3.73 31.89 17.30
CA SER A 101 4.65 31.53 16.21
C SER A 101 4.00 30.62 15.14
N ASN A 102 3.18 29.66 15.57
CA ASN A 102 2.46 28.75 14.67
C ASN A 102 1.38 29.46 13.82
N LEU A 103 0.88 30.63 14.26
CA LEU A 103 -0.10 31.39 13.49
C LEU A 103 0.52 32.10 12.29
N PHE A 104 1.83 32.36 12.30
CA PHE A 104 2.53 32.98 11.17
C PHE A 104 2.92 31.96 10.09
N ALA A 105 2.75 30.67 10.34
CA ALA A 105 2.99 29.61 9.38
C ALA A 105 1.78 29.38 8.44
N PHE A 106 2.04 28.70 7.33
CA PHE A 106 0.95 28.18 6.48
C PHE A 106 0.07 27.23 7.33
N PRO A 107 -1.27 27.33 7.27
CA PRO A 107 -2.06 27.89 6.17
C PRO A 107 -2.60 29.31 6.37
N TYR A 108 -2.25 29.98 7.45
CA TYR A 108 -2.81 31.28 7.79
C TYR A 108 -2.25 32.42 6.94
N ARG A 109 -3.10 33.42 6.68
CA ARG A 109 -2.74 34.64 5.93
C ARG A 109 -2.80 35.86 6.84
N TRP A 110 -1.86 36.78 6.69
CA TRP A 110 -1.77 37.98 7.52
C TRP A 110 -1.79 39.25 6.68
N LEU A 111 -2.67 40.19 7.05
CA LEU A 111 -2.63 41.57 6.60
C LEU A 111 -2.30 42.46 7.81
N VAL A 112 -1.19 43.18 7.70
CA VAL A 112 -0.63 43.99 8.78
C VAL A 112 -0.60 45.44 8.34
N LEU A 113 -1.28 46.32 9.08
CA LEU A 113 -1.34 47.75 8.77
C LEU A 113 -0.22 48.50 9.50
N ASN A 114 0.47 49.40 8.79
CA ASN A 114 1.48 50.30 9.35
C ASN A 114 1.21 51.75 8.91
N SER A 115 1.35 52.72 9.81
CA SER A 115 0.83 54.06 9.59
C SER A 115 1.84 55.20 9.50
N LEU A 116 3.15 55.04 9.78
CA LEU A 116 4.24 55.96 9.37
C LEU A 116 5.57 55.84 10.16
N GLU A 117 5.64 55.07 11.26
CA GLU A 117 6.94 54.83 11.93
C GLU A 117 7.61 53.55 11.41
N ASP A 118 8.92 53.63 11.13
CA ASP A 118 9.75 52.48 10.79
C ASP A 118 9.90 51.56 12.01
N LYS A 119 8.85 50.78 12.29
CA LYS A 119 8.86 49.64 13.20
C LYS A 119 9.56 48.42 12.56
N SER A 120 10.61 48.67 11.78
CA SER A 120 11.40 47.66 11.07
C SER A 120 12.05 46.65 12.03
N ASN A 121 12.44 47.12 13.22
CA ASN A 121 13.02 46.28 14.27
C ASN A 121 12.05 45.18 14.74
N ILE A 122 10.76 45.52 14.96
CA ILE A 122 9.74 44.56 15.42
C ILE A 122 9.47 43.50 14.35
N LEU A 123 9.52 43.88 13.07
CA LEU A 123 9.29 42.96 11.95
C LEU A 123 10.47 42.00 11.72
N SER A 124 11.68 42.35 12.18
CA SER A 124 12.86 41.50 12.06
C SER A 124 12.81 40.28 12.98
N ASP A 125 12.17 40.40 14.14
CA ASP A 125 12.06 39.34 15.15
C ASP A 125 10.90 38.37 14.90
N VAL A 126 10.01 38.68 13.94
CA VAL A 126 8.86 37.81 13.63
C VAL A 126 9.33 36.46 13.06
N PRO A 127 8.80 35.32 13.53
CA PRO A 127 9.15 33.98 13.04
C PRO A 127 8.48 33.69 11.69
N LEU A 128 8.87 34.43 10.66
CA LEU A 128 8.41 34.23 9.29
C LEU A 128 9.12 33.04 8.64
N SER A 129 8.39 32.33 7.79
CA SER A 129 8.87 31.20 7.00
C SER A 129 8.71 31.43 5.51
N PRO A 130 9.34 30.63 4.63
CA PRO A 130 9.11 30.71 3.19
C PRO A 130 7.63 30.52 2.83
N GLY A 131 6.88 29.73 3.60
CA GLY A 131 5.46 29.49 3.42
C GLY A 131 4.51 30.57 3.95
N SER A 132 4.99 31.53 4.74
CA SER A 132 4.16 32.53 5.43
C SER A 132 3.57 33.59 4.49
N ASP A 133 2.25 33.66 4.32
CA ASP A 133 1.60 34.73 3.53
C ASP A 133 1.38 35.97 4.42
N PHE A 134 2.47 36.70 4.69
CA PHE A 134 2.50 37.91 5.51
C PHE A 134 2.62 39.15 4.63
N VAL A 135 1.64 40.05 4.71
CA VAL A 135 1.59 41.29 3.93
C VAL A 135 1.60 42.50 4.85
N LEU A 136 2.62 43.33 4.71
CA LEU A 136 2.69 44.65 5.32
C LEU A 136 2.07 45.68 4.38
N ALA A 137 1.08 46.43 4.87
CA ALA A 137 0.44 47.53 4.19
C ALA A 137 0.84 48.84 4.88
N SER A 138 1.78 49.56 4.28
CA SER A 138 2.24 50.87 4.77
C SER A 138 1.38 51.96 4.17
N ARG A 139 0.83 52.83 5.02
CA ARG A 139 0.01 53.97 4.60
C ARG A 139 0.87 55.20 4.38
N GLU A 140 0.76 55.78 3.19
CA GLU A 140 1.29 57.11 2.86
C GLU A 140 0.10 57.97 2.39
N ASN A 141 -0.36 58.88 3.25
CA ASN A 141 -1.56 59.70 3.04
C ASN A 141 -2.80 58.84 2.75
N ASP A 142 -3.38 58.92 1.54
CA ASP A 142 -4.54 58.12 1.11
C ASP A 142 -4.15 56.92 0.24
N THR A 143 -2.86 56.64 0.12
CA THR A 143 -2.35 55.48 -0.62
C THR A 143 -1.77 54.42 0.32
N PHE A 144 -1.87 53.15 -0.07
CA PHE A 144 -1.20 52.06 0.62
C PHE A 144 -0.19 51.39 -0.29
N THR A 145 1.02 51.18 0.20
CA THR A 145 2.05 50.35 -0.43
C THR A 145 2.08 48.99 0.25
N LEU A 146 2.15 47.92 -0.54
CA LEU A 146 2.03 46.55 -0.03
C LEU A 146 3.32 45.79 -0.26
N HIS A 147 3.85 45.21 0.79
CA HIS A 147 5.07 44.42 0.79
C HIS A 147 4.80 43.03 1.36
N GLU A 148 5.16 41.99 0.62
CA GLU A 148 5.21 40.62 1.12
C GLU A 148 6.52 40.41 1.86
N LEU A 149 6.43 40.05 3.14
CA LEU A 149 7.58 39.74 3.97
C LEU A 149 7.68 38.23 4.16
N HIS A 150 8.91 37.70 4.08
CA HIS A 150 9.20 36.30 4.40
C HIS A 150 10.68 36.13 4.70
N LYS A 151 11.05 35.01 5.32
CA LYS A 151 12.44 34.60 5.50
C LYS A 151 12.69 33.29 4.78
N THR A 152 13.92 33.04 4.35
CA THR A 152 14.34 31.74 3.78
C THR A 152 14.53 30.67 4.86
N SER A 153 14.83 31.09 6.09
CA SER A 153 15.00 30.24 7.27
C SER A 153 14.66 31.03 8.52
N SER A 154 14.46 30.37 9.66
CA SER A 154 14.10 31.04 10.93
C SER A 154 15.11 32.11 11.38
N ILE A 155 16.39 31.94 11.02
CA ILE A 155 17.52 32.83 11.36
C ILE A 155 17.86 33.78 10.19
N GLY A 156 17.21 33.61 9.04
CA GLY A 156 17.51 34.39 7.83
C GLY A 156 17.00 35.84 7.88
N GLU A 157 17.57 36.67 7.02
CA GLU A 157 17.10 38.04 6.80
C GLU A 157 15.68 38.07 6.22
N VAL A 158 14.94 39.14 6.54
CA VAL A 158 13.60 39.36 6.01
C VAL A 158 13.70 39.87 4.57
N ILE A 159 13.16 39.09 3.65
CA ILE A 159 13.03 39.45 2.23
C ILE A 159 11.69 40.18 2.05
N SER A 160 11.77 41.43 1.60
CA SER A 160 10.62 42.28 1.29
C SER A 160 10.44 42.41 -0.22
N ASN A 161 9.33 41.91 -0.74
CA ASN A 161 8.96 42.04 -2.15
C ASN A 161 7.70 42.88 -2.30
N ARG A 162 7.69 43.85 -3.21
CA ARG A 162 6.50 44.68 -3.44
C ARG A 162 5.38 43.83 -4.05
N ARG A 163 4.22 43.80 -3.39
CA ARG A 163 3.01 43.06 -3.81
C ARG A 163 2.09 43.90 -4.70
N GLY A 164 1.99 45.19 -4.40
CA GLY A 164 1.03 46.08 -5.03
C GLY A 164 0.95 47.44 -4.36
N TYR A 165 -0.05 48.21 -4.78
CA TYR A 165 -0.42 49.47 -4.12
C TYR A 165 -1.92 49.73 -4.26
N TYR A 166 -2.43 50.59 -3.41
CA TYR A 166 -3.81 51.07 -3.41
C TYR A 166 -3.81 52.58 -3.52
N ASN A 167 -4.50 53.12 -4.51
CA ASN A 167 -4.74 54.56 -4.69
C ASN A 167 -6.20 54.76 -5.12
N GLY A 168 -7.13 54.41 -4.22
CA GLY A 168 -8.57 54.32 -4.50
C GLY A 168 -9.00 53.01 -5.19
N THR A 169 -8.15 52.44 -6.04
CA THR A 169 -8.29 51.09 -6.60
C THR A 169 -7.06 50.24 -6.27
N PHE A 170 -7.27 48.93 -6.10
CA PHE A 170 -6.22 47.97 -5.76
C PHE A 170 -5.50 47.46 -7.02
N PHE A 171 -4.19 47.65 -7.07
CA PHE A 171 -3.33 47.15 -8.15
C PHE A 171 -2.39 46.06 -7.64
N ASP A 172 -2.52 44.87 -8.21
CA ASP A 172 -1.63 43.72 -7.96
C ASP A 172 -0.51 43.73 -9.00
N ILE A 173 0.75 43.80 -8.56
CA ILE A 173 1.92 43.82 -9.46
C ILE A 173 2.61 42.45 -9.53
N ARG A 174 2.09 41.43 -8.83
CA ARG A 174 2.73 40.11 -8.78
C ARG A 174 2.70 39.44 -10.15
N PRO A 175 3.81 38.79 -10.56
CA PRO A 175 3.84 38.03 -11.81
C PRO A 175 2.94 36.78 -11.74
N HIS A 176 2.84 36.18 -10.56
CA HIS A 176 2.04 34.98 -10.28
C HIS A 176 1.38 35.15 -8.91
N LYS A 177 0.14 34.68 -8.73
CA LYS A 177 -0.57 34.77 -7.44
C LYS A 177 -0.17 33.66 -6.48
N GLU A 178 0.32 32.54 -7.00
CA GLU A 178 0.77 31.39 -6.23
C GLU A 178 2.07 31.69 -5.48
N LEU A 179 2.05 31.52 -4.16
CA LEU A 179 3.18 31.81 -3.29
C LEU A 179 4.40 30.94 -3.63
N PHE A 180 4.17 29.65 -3.91
CA PHE A 180 5.22 28.71 -4.33
C PHE A 180 6.03 29.23 -5.53
N ARG A 181 5.38 29.73 -6.59
CA ARG A 181 6.07 30.18 -7.81
C ARG A 181 7.00 31.35 -7.56
N ARG A 182 6.63 32.24 -6.63
CA ARG A 182 7.44 33.41 -6.26
C ARG A 182 8.56 33.06 -5.28
N ARG A 183 8.37 32.03 -4.46
CA ARG A 183 9.27 31.66 -3.35
C ARG A 183 9.92 30.29 -3.51
N GLN A 184 10.03 29.83 -4.76
CA GLN A 184 10.64 28.53 -5.07
C GLN A 184 12.14 28.53 -4.73
N ASN A 185 12.82 29.66 -4.86
CA ASN A 185 14.27 29.78 -4.63
C ASN A 185 14.57 30.09 -3.16
N ILE A 186 15.25 29.18 -2.46
CA ILE A 186 15.67 29.35 -1.06
C ILE A 186 17.11 29.89 -0.91
N MET A 187 17.69 30.40 -1.99
CA MET A 187 18.96 31.14 -2.00
C MET A 187 20.15 30.34 -1.42
N GLY A 188 20.22 29.05 -1.70
CA GLY A 188 21.31 28.19 -1.24
C GLY A 188 21.22 27.77 0.23
N HIS A 189 20.09 28.00 0.91
CA HIS A 189 19.91 27.54 2.28
C HIS A 189 20.10 26.00 2.38
N PRO A 190 20.84 25.50 3.38
CA PRO A 190 21.08 24.07 3.53
C PRO A 190 19.81 23.33 3.95
N LEU A 191 19.43 22.31 3.17
CA LEU A 191 18.39 21.36 3.55
C LEU A 191 19.01 19.97 3.73
N THR A 192 18.67 19.33 4.84
CA THR A 192 19.23 18.04 5.24
C THR A 192 18.22 16.93 5.01
N MET A 193 18.56 15.97 4.15
CA MET A 193 17.77 14.75 3.96
C MET A 193 18.36 13.57 4.76
N ALA A 194 17.51 12.81 5.42
CA ALA A 194 17.90 11.55 6.05
C ALA A 194 17.50 10.36 5.15
N ASN A 195 18.48 9.60 4.69
CA ASN A 195 18.29 8.45 3.80
C ASN A 195 18.57 7.14 4.54
N VAL A 196 17.76 6.12 4.31
CA VAL A 196 17.90 4.82 4.96
C VAL A 196 18.57 3.82 4.03
N ILE A 197 19.64 3.18 4.48
CA ILE A 197 20.39 2.14 3.75
C ILE A 197 20.48 0.90 4.64
N GLN A 198 20.08 -0.26 4.14
CA GLN A 198 20.02 -1.50 4.93
C GLN A 198 20.81 -2.66 4.34
N ASP A 199 20.85 -2.82 3.02
CA ASP A 199 21.39 -4.05 2.42
C ASP A 199 22.92 -4.08 2.44
N SER A 200 23.58 -2.95 2.15
CA SER A 200 25.05 -2.86 2.16
C SER A 200 25.55 -1.46 2.47
N ASN A 201 26.65 -1.38 3.22
CA ASN A 201 27.38 -0.14 3.46
C ASN A 201 28.04 0.41 2.19
N SER A 202 28.29 -0.40 1.16
CA SER A 202 28.83 0.08 -0.13
C SER A 202 27.84 0.97 -0.89
N THR A 203 26.54 0.79 -0.65
CA THR A 203 25.44 1.53 -1.30
C THR A 203 25.63 3.05 -1.19
N GLN A 204 26.22 3.54 -0.10
CA GLN A 204 26.47 4.98 0.11
C GLN A 204 27.31 5.62 -1.01
N TYR A 205 28.19 4.85 -1.64
CA TYR A 205 29.05 5.30 -2.73
C TYR A 205 28.37 5.20 -4.10
N HIS A 206 27.27 4.45 -4.19
CA HIS A 206 26.57 4.08 -5.43
C HIS A 206 25.10 4.57 -5.42
N LEU A 207 24.84 5.72 -4.78
CA LEU A 207 23.49 6.31 -4.70
C LEU A 207 23.03 6.96 -6.00
N GLU A 208 23.96 7.35 -6.88
CA GLU A 208 23.69 8.12 -8.10
C GLU A 208 23.93 7.33 -9.40
N ASP A 209 24.60 6.18 -9.29
CA ASP A 209 24.91 5.32 -10.42
C ASP A 209 23.97 4.10 -10.51
N ARG A 210 24.25 3.21 -11.47
CA ARG A 210 23.53 1.95 -11.66
C ARG A 210 24.31 0.74 -11.15
N LEU A 211 25.40 0.97 -10.43
CA LEU A 211 26.18 -0.11 -9.82
C LEU A 211 25.40 -0.65 -8.64
N GLU A 212 25.59 -1.94 -8.35
CA GLU A 212 24.96 -2.60 -7.20
C GLU A 212 23.45 -2.37 -7.13
N ALA A 213 22.76 -2.35 -8.27
CA ALA A 213 21.34 -1.98 -8.32
C ALA A 213 20.42 -3.06 -7.71
N GLN A 214 20.97 -4.21 -7.31
CA GLN A 214 20.29 -5.20 -6.46
C GLN A 214 20.15 -4.78 -4.99
N HIS A 215 20.93 -3.80 -4.52
CA HIS A 215 20.93 -3.31 -3.14
C HIS A 215 20.19 -1.96 -3.05
N ASP A 216 19.27 -1.86 -2.08
CA ASP A 216 18.62 -0.62 -1.65
C ASP A 216 18.05 0.23 -2.81
N SER A 217 17.47 -0.38 -3.85
CA SER A 217 17.03 0.30 -5.07
C SER A 217 16.03 1.43 -4.79
N THR A 218 15.10 1.22 -3.84
CA THR A 218 14.16 2.24 -3.36
C THR A 218 14.87 3.42 -2.70
N ALA A 219 15.94 3.18 -1.93
CA ALA A 219 16.72 4.25 -1.30
C ALA A 219 17.47 5.08 -2.35
N LYS A 220 18.08 4.43 -3.36
CA LYS A 220 18.73 5.11 -4.49
C LYS A 220 17.77 6.01 -5.27
N ILE A 221 16.58 5.50 -5.60
CA ILE A 221 15.52 6.30 -6.25
C ILE A 221 15.16 7.51 -5.39
N SER A 222 14.92 7.26 -4.09
CA SER A 222 14.44 8.29 -3.17
C SER A 222 15.48 9.41 -3.01
N TRP A 223 16.75 9.06 -2.91
CA TRP A 223 17.88 9.99 -2.94
C TRP A 223 17.87 10.87 -4.20
N MET A 224 17.81 10.26 -5.38
CA MET A 224 17.86 11.00 -6.64
C MET A 224 16.69 11.99 -6.78
N VAL A 225 15.48 11.57 -6.38
CA VAL A 225 14.29 12.43 -6.46
C VAL A 225 14.34 13.58 -5.45
N VAL A 226 14.80 13.33 -4.22
CA VAL A 226 14.99 14.40 -3.23
C VAL A 226 16.08 15.38 -3.68
N LYS A 227 17.17 14.90 -4.25
CA LYS A 227 18.22 15.76 -4.83
C LYS A 227 17.67 16.65 -5.95
N LEU A 228 16.79 16.13 -6.81
CA LEU A 228 16.10 16.93 -7.82
C LEU A 228 15.19 18.00 -7.20
N ALA A 229 14.48 17.67 -6.11
CA ALA A 229 13.67 18.66 -5.40
C ALA A 229 14.54 19.78 -4.80
N PHE A 230 15.70 19.44 -4.23
CA PHE A 230 16.66 20.43 -3.75
C PHE A 230 17.21 21.32 -4.87
N GLN A 231 17.51 20.76 -6.04
CA GLN A 231 17.91 21.54 -7.21
C GLN A 231 16.78 22.48 -7.67
N MET A 232 15.53 22.00 -7.70
CA MET A 232 14.38 22.83 -8.04
C MET A 232 14.18 24.01 -7.07
N LEU A 233 14.53 23.81 -5.79
CA LEU A 233 14.43 24.86 -4.77
C LEU A 233 15.69 25.73 -4.66
N ASN A 234 16.75 25.42 -5.41
CA ASN A 234 18.07 26.03 -5.24
C ASN A 234 18.57 25.94 -3.78
N ALA A 235 18.43 24.75 -3.19
CA ALA A 235 18.87 24.41 -1.84
C ALA A 235 20.30 23.83 -1.87
N THR A 236 21.09 24.05 -0.81
CA THR A 236 22.35 23.30 -0.64
C THR A 236 22.07 21.94 0.01
N PRO A 237 22.38 20.82 -0.66
CA PRO A 237 22.03 19.49 -0.14
C PRO A 237 22.95 19.09 1.01
N ARG A 238 22.38 18.72 2.15
CA ARG A 238 23.03 17.98 3.23
C ARG A 238 22.36 16.63 3.41
N TYR A 239 23.09 15.66 3.96
CA TYR A 239 22.55 14.32 4.11
C TYR A 239 23.04 13.62 5.37
N ILE A 240 22.16 12.76 5.89
CA ILE A 240 22.43 11.84 6.98
C ILE A 240 22.07 10.44 6.48
N LEU A 241 22.97 9.49 6.66
CA LEU A 241 22.71 8.08 6.36
C LEU A 241 22.31 7.36 7.64
N SER A 242 21.16 6.70 7.61
CA SER A 242 20.62 5.94 8.73
C SER A 242 20.41 4.48 8.34
N HIS A 243 20.49 3.57 9.30
CA HIS A 243 20.19 2.15 9.06
C HIS A 243 18.74 1.78 9.38
N ARG A 244 17.98 2.70 9.96
CA ARG A 244 16.60 2.48 10.41
C ARG A 244 15.69 3.62 9.99
N TRP A 245 14.49 3.29 9.52
CA TRP A 245 13.45 4.30 9.27
C TRP A 245 13.02 4.99 10.54
N GLY A 246 12.81 4.23 11.61
CA GLY A 246 12.48 4.75 12.92
C GLY A 246 11.34 3.99 13.55
N TYR A 247 11.72 3.18 14.53
CA TYR A 247 10.84 2.30 15.27
C TYR A 247 10.82 2.79 16.71
N LYS A 248 9.61 2.91 17.27
CA LYS A 248 9.45 3.37 18.65
C LYS A 248 9.81 2.22 19.59
N GLN A 249 10.91 2.37 20.33
CA GLN A 249 11.32 1.41 21.36
C GLN A 249 11.29 2.13 22.71
N ASN A 250 10.57 1.58 23.69
CA ASN A 250 10.43 2.15 25.03
C ASN A 250 10.01 3.63 25.03
N GLY A 251 9.17 4.05 24.08
CA GLY A 251 8.69 5.43 23.95
C GLY A 251 9.60 6.37 23.15
N THR A 252 10.86 5.99 22.92
CA THR A 252 11.83 6.79 22.14
C THR A 252 11.85 6.38 20.66
N TRP A 253 11.93 7.37 19.77
CA TRP A 253 12.12 7.14 18.34
C TRP A 253 13.58 6.80 18.04
N SER A 254 13.82 6.06 16.96
CA SER A 254 15.17 5.75 16.47
C SER A 254 15.34 6.20 15.01
N GLY A 255 16.56 6.18 14.51
CA GLY A 255 16.85 6.32 13.07
C GLY A 255 16.33 7.62 12.44
N MET A 256 15.89 7.54 11.19
CA MET A 256 15.47 8.71 10.41
C MET A 256 14.33 9.51 11.05
N ILE A 257 13.33 8.88 11.69
CA ILE A 257 12.29 9.62 12.42
C ILE A 257 12.88 10.40 13.61
N ASP A 258 13.86 9.83 14.31
CA ASP A 258 14.55 10.51 15.41
C ASP A 258 15.37 11.71 14.93
N ASP A 259 16.01 11.60 13.76
CA ASP A 259 16.73 12.69 13.11
C ASP A 259 15.79 13.86 12.76
N ILE A 260 14.59 13.56 12.28
CA ILE A 260 13.58 14.58 11.94
C ILE A 260 13.02 15.23 13.22
N LEU A 261 12.73 14.43 14.25
CA LEU A 261 12.19 14.92 15.53
C LEU A 261 13.13 15.96 16.16
N HIS A 262 14.43 15.65 16.22
CA HIS A 262 15.47 16.48 16.82
C HIS A 262 16.03 17.57 15.90
N ASN A 263 15.38 17.87 14.76
CA ASN A 263 15.83 18.85 13.77
C ASN A 263 17.26 18.60 13.22
N ARG A 264 17.73 17.36 13.22
CA ARG A 264 18.98 16.98 12.53
C ARG A 264 18.76 16.82 11.03
N ALA A 265 17.56 16.41 10.64
CA ALA A 265 17.12 16.33 9.25
C ALA A 265 15.81 17.12 9.04
N ASP A 266 15.68 17.78 7.89
CA ASP A 266 14.47 18.52 7.52
C ASP A 266 13.40 17.59 6.92
N LEU A 267 13.86 16.54 6.23
CA LEU A 267 13.03 15.48 5.69
C LEU A 267 13.74 14.13 5.68
N GLY A 268 12.97 13.06 5.60
CA GLY A 268 13.47 11.74 5.24
C GLY A 268 13.21 11.43 3.77
N THR A 269 13.92 10.46 3.19
CA THR A 269 13.77 10.15 1.76
C THR A 269 12.55 9.29 1.45
N ASN A 270 12.30 8.26 2.26
CA ASN A 270 11.12 7.40 2.13
C ASN A 270 10.73 6.81 3.48
N CYS A 271 9.44 6.60 3.72
CA CYS A 271 8.94 5.99 4.95
C CYS A 271 7.54 5.42 4.74
N ALA A 272 7.30 4.20 5.24
CA ALA A 272 5.95 3.64 5.29
C ALA A 272 5.05 4.46 6.23
N VAL A 273 3.78 4.59 5.85
CA VAL A 273 2.79 5.37 6.61
C VAL A 273 2.26 4.54 7.78
N TYR A 274 2.45 5.05 8.99
CA TYR A 274 1.88 4.48 10.21
C TYR A 274 1.29 5.59 11.08
N THR A 275 0.22 5.26 11.80
CA THR A 275 -0.53 6.22 12.63
C THR A 275 0.35 6.87 13.69
N GLU A 276 1.18 6.10 14.39
CA GLU A 276 2.07 6.62 15.44
C GLU A 276 3.09 7.65 14.92
N ARG A 277 3.45 7.58 13.63
CA ARG A 277 4.39 8.53 13.03
C ARG A 277 3.73 9.88 12.71
N LEU A 278 2.42 9.91 12.50
CA LEU A 278 1.67 11.14 12.16
C LEU A 278 1.68 12.20 13.27
N ASP A 279 2.01 11.79 14.50
CA ASP A 279 2.16 12.70 15.63
C ASP A 279 3.41 13.60 15.49
N VAL A 280 4.44 13.12 14.79
CA VAL A 280 5.75 13.79 14.66
C VAL A 280 5.98 14.33 13.25
N ILE A 281 5.60 13.54 12.24
CA ILE A 281 5.89 13.81 10.84
C ILE A 281 4.61 13.93 10.01
N GLN A 282 4.72 14.67 8.92
CA GLN A 282 3.73 14.76 7.87
C GLN A 282 4.29 14.18 6.58
N TYR A 283 3.46 13.41 5.88
CA TYR A 283 3.82 12.82 4.60
C TYR A 283 3.46 13.74 3.45
N THR A 284 4.33 13.84 2.45
CA THR A 284 4.09 14.67 1.26
C THR A 284 3.63 13.87 0.04
N ASP A 285 4.55 13.28 -0.74
CA ASP A 285 4.23 12.48 -1.92
C ASP A 285 4.99 11.14 -1.93
N THR A 286 4.51 10.20 -2.74
CA THR A 286 5.12 8.88 -2.95
C THR A 286 6.20 8.97 -4.01
N ILE A 287 7.44 8.59 -3.69
CA ILE A 287 8.57 8.67 -4.63
C ILE A 287 8.84 7.36 -5.36
N ALA A 288 8.91 6.24 -4.63
CA ALA A 288 9.33 4.97 -5.20
C ALA A 288 8.30 3.89 -4.85
N PRO A 289 7.94 2.99 -5.78
CA PRO A 289 7.11 1.87 -5.41
C PRO A 289 7.91 0.95 -4.48
N PHE A 290 7.26 0.53 -3.40
CA PHE A 290 7.82 -0.35 -2.40
C PHE A 290 6.78 -1.39 -2.05
N LYS A 291 7.07 -2.64 -2.37
CA LYS A 291 6.19 -3.77 -2.10
C LYS A 291 6.98 -4.81 -1.33
N VAL A 292 6.40 -5.25 -0.22
CA VAL A 292 6.96 -6.27 0.65
C VAL A 292 5.93 -7.38 0.77
N GLY A 293 6.35 -8.60 0.47
CA GLY A 293 5.44 -9.74 0.46
C GLY A 293 6.18 -11.05 0.32
N PHE A 294 5.41 -12.13 0.33
CA PHE A 294 5.91 -13.47 0.08
C PHE A 294 5.96 -13.73 -1.42
N ILE A 295 7.12 -14.15 -1.91
CA ILE A 295 7.34 -14.64 -3.27
C ILE A 295 7.62 -16.14 -3.21
N PHE A 296 6.93 -16.92 -4.04
CA PHE A 296 7.09 -18.37 -4.13
C PHE A 296 6.68 -18.90 -5.51
N ARG A 297 7.06 -20.14 -5.81
CA ARG A 297 6.50 -20.90 -6.93
C ARG A 297 5.27 -21.68 -6.45
N GLN A 298 4.19 -21.65 -7.24
CA GLN A 298 3.00 -22.45 -6.94
C GLN A 298 3.37 -23.92 -6.75
N PRO A 299 2.93 -24.57 -5.66
CA PRO A 299 3.16 -25.99 -5.48
C PRO A 299 2.39 -26.79 -6.54
N PRO A 300 2.87 -27.96 -6.97
CA PRO A 300 2.11 -28.85 -7.85
C PRO A 300 0.73 -29.18 -7.29
N LEU A 301 -0.28 -29.33 -8.16
CA LEU A 301 -1.67 -29.56 -7.74
C LEU A 301 -1.84 -30.88 -6.96
N SER A 302 -1.05 -31.90 -7.34
CA SER A 302 -0.93 -33.20 -6.67
C SER A 302 -0.49 -33.10 -5.20
N TYR A 303 0.27 -32.07 -4.84
CA TYR A 303 0.72 -31.85 -3.46
C TYR A 303 -0.42 -31.33 -2.57
N VAL A 304 -1.38 -30.61 -3.15
CA VAL A 304 -2.47 -29.96 -2.41
C VAL A 304 -3.73 -30.82 -2.41
N THR A 305 -4.01 -31.53 -3.51
CA THR A 305 -5.25 -32.27 -3.73
C THR A 305 -5.00 -33.57 -4.49
N ASN A 306 -5.87 -34.57 -4.28
CA ASN A 306 -5.84 -35.78 -5.10
C ASN A 306 -6.24 -35.46 -6.55
N ILE A 307 -5.27 -35.53 -7.46
CA ILE A 307 -5.48 -35.14 -8.85
C ILE A 307 -6.47 -36.05 -9.59
N PHE A 308 -6.60 -37.31 -9.15
CA PHE A 308 -7.46 -38.31 -9.78
C PHE A 308 -8.95 -38.14 -9.43
N SER A 309 -9.29 -37.39 -8.38
CA SER A 309 -10.70 -37.09 -8.07
C SER A 309 -11.24 -35.85 -8.80
N LEU A 310 -10.36 -35.00 -9.33
CA LEU A 310 -10.70 -33.72 -9.98
C LEU A 310 -11.30 -33.79 -11.40
N PRO A 311 -11.10 -34.83 -12.23
CA PRO A 311 -11.62 -34.85 -13.61
C PRO A 311 -13.14 -34.77 -13.72
N PHE A 312 -13.85 -35.20 -12.66
CA PHE A 312 -15.30 -35.15 -12.55
C PHE A 312 -15.72 -34.41 -11.29
N SER A 313 -16.82 -33.68 -11.37
CA SER A 313 -17.46 -33.09 -10.20
C SER A 313 -18.07 -34.20 -9.33
N THR A 314 -18.39 -33.87 -8.07
CA THR A 314 -19.07 -34.78 -7.14
C THR A 314 -20.36 -35.35 -7.74
N GLU A 315 -21.12 -34.51 -8.43
CA GLU A 315 -22.38 -34.92 -9.08
C GLU A 315 -22.16 -35.95 -10.19
N VAL A 316 -21.10 -35.79 -10.99
CA VAL A 316 -20.78 -36.73 -12.07
C VAL A 316 -20.25 -38.05 -11.49
N TRP A 317 -19.47 -38.01 -10.41
CA TRP A 317 -19.06 -39.21 -9.69
C TRP A 317 -20.26 -39.99 -9.16
N LEU A 318 -21.22 -39.31 -8.51
CA LEU A 318 -22.45 -39.93 -8.01
C LEU A 318 -23.30 -40.50 -9.16
N ALA A 319 -23.44 -39.77 -10.26
CA ALA A 319 -24.14 -40.25 -11.45
C ALA A 319 -23.45 -41.46 -12.08
N SER A 320 -22.13 -41.53 -12.07
CA SER A 320 -21.35 -42.67 -12.58
C SER A 320 -21.59 -43.92 -11.73
N ILE A 321 -21.57 -43.78 -10.40
CA ILE A 321 -21.91 -44.88 -9.48
C ILE A 321 -23.36 -45.34 -9.73
N GLY A 322 -24.29 -44.39 -9.87
CA GLY A 322 -25.69 -44.68 -10.20
C GLY A 322 -25.83 -45.43 -11.52
N CYS A 323 -25.07 -45.04 -12.56
CA CYS A 323 -25.04 -45.70 -13.86
C CYS A 323 -24.55 -47.16 -13.74
N VAL A 324 -23.46 -47.41 -13.01
CA VAL A 324 -22.94 -48.78 -12.77
C VAL A 324 -23.97 -49.63 -12.02
N VAL A 325 -24.59 -49.12 -10.96
CA VAL A 325 -25.62 -49.84 -10.20
C VAL A 325 -26.83 -50.14 -11.09
N PHE A 326 -27.27 -49.18 -11.90
CA PHE A 326 -28.36 -49.36 -12.86
C PHE A 326 -28.02 -50.41 -13.93
N SER A 327 -26.79 -50.43 -14.43
CA SER A 327 -26.29 -51.45 -15.35
C SER A 327 -26.32 -52.85 -14.72
N ILE A 328 -25.90 -53.00 -13.45
CA ILE A 328 -25.96 -54.30 -12.74
C ILE A 328 -27.41 -54.78 -12.63
N ILE A 329 -28.33 -53.91 -12.22
CA ILE A 329 -29.75 -54.26 -12.04
C ILE A 329 -30.38 -54.68 -13.37
N THR A 330 -30.16 -53.91 -14.43
CA THR A 330 -30.72 -54.19 -15.76
C THR A 330 -30.13 -55.46 -16.38
N LEU A 331 -28.81 -55.68 -16.27
CA LEU A 331 -28.14 -56.93 -16.68
C LEU A 331 -28.63 -58.14 -15.89
N TYR A 332 -28.83 -58.01 -14.58
CA TYR A 332 -29.38 -59.09 -13.76
C TYR A 332 -30.78 -59.50 -14.22
N PHE A 333 -31.68 -58.53 -14.44
CA PHE A 333 -33.03 -58.84 -14.93
C PHE A 333 -33.02 -59.44 -16.33
N ALA A 334 -32.20 -58.92 -17.24
CA ALA A 334 -32.09 -59.46 -18.59
C ALA A 334 -31.53 -60.89 -18.58
N SER A 335 -30.46 -61.14 -17.81
CA SER A 335 -29.87 -62.47 -17.69
C SER A 335 -30.85 -63.47 -17.07
N LYS A 336 -31.54 -63.08 -15.99
CA LYS A 336 -32.58 -63.91 -15.36
C LYS A 336 -33.74 -64.24 -16.30
N TRP A 337 -34.10 -63.30 -17.16
CA TRP A 337 -35.13 -63.52 -18.19
C TRP A 337 -34.64 -64.46 -19.29
N GLU A 338 -33.42 -64.28 -19.80
CA GLU A 338 -32.84 -65.17 -20.81
C GLU A 338 -32.72 -66.61 -20.29
N VAL A 339 -32.30 -66.81 -19.04
CA VAL A 339 -32.21 -68.12 -18.39
C VAL A 339 -33.58 -68.81 -18.28
N ARG A 340 -34.66 -68.05 -18.07
CA ARG A 340 -36.03 -68.60 -18.06
C ARG A 340 -36.48 -69.09 -19.44
N LEU A 341 -36.03 -68.43 -20.51
CA LEU A 341 -36.37 -68.84 -21.88
C LEU A 341 -35.56 -70.05 -22.34
N GLN A 342 -34.24 -70.02 -22.12
CA GLN A 342 -33.34 -71.06 -22.61
C GLN A 342 -32.00 -71.04 -21.85
N ARG A 343 -31.55 -72.19 -21.36
CA ARG A 343 -30.22 -72.35 -20.76
C ARG A 343 -29.23 -72.85 -21.80
N THR A 344 -28.13 -72.13 -21.96
CA THR A 344 -27.00 -72.48 -22.84
C THR A 344 -25.73 -72.49 -21.99
N PRO A 345 -24.79 -73.45 -22.15
CA PRO A 345 -23.62 -73.57 -21.28
C PRO A 345 -22.62 -72.39 -21.33
N SER A 346 -22.76 -71.47 -22.29
CA SER A 346 -21.90 -70.29 -22.44
C SER A 346 -22.63 -68.96 -22.18
N GLN A 347 -23.76 -68.98 -21.47
CA GLN A 347 -24.64 -67.83 -21.21
C GLN A 347 -24.55 -67.48 -19.71
N LEU A 348 -24.83 -66.23 -19.32
CA LEU A 348 -24.89 -65.84 -17.91
C LEU A 348 -25.95 -66.67 -17.16
N ASP A 349 -25.62 -67.16 -15.97
CA ASP A 349 -26.48 -68.06 -15.17
C ASP A 349 -27.61 -67.35 -14.41
N GLY A 350 -27.74 -66.03 -14.58
CA GLY A 350 -28.80 -65.23 -13.94
C GLY A 350 -28.52 -64.90 -12.48
N THR A 351 -27.27 -65.03 -12.04
CA THR A 351 -26.83 -64.62 -10.70
C THR A 351 -26.49 -63.13 -10.66
N VAL A 352 -26.59 -62.52 -9.48
CA VAL A 352 -26.18 -61.12 -9.29
C VAL A 352 -24.67 -60.97 -9.43
N SER A 353 -23.89 -62.00 -9.06
CA SER A 353 -22.43 -62.02 -9.20
C SER A 353 -21.99 -61.95 -10.65
N ASP A 354 -22.65 -62.67 -11.56
CA ASP A 354 -22.29 -62.65 -12.98
C ASP A 354 -22.59 -61.28 -13.61
N ALA A 355 -23.76 -60.70 -13.28
CA ALA A 355 -24.11 -59.36 -13.72
C ALA A 355 -23.14 -58.30 -13.18
N MET A 356 -22.68 -58.46 -11.93
CA MET A 356 -21.67 -57.61 -11.32
C MET A 356 -20.30 -57.76 -12.01
N LEU A 357 -19.84 -58.99 -12.27
CA LEU A 357 -18.57 -59.26 -12.95
C LEU A 357 -18.55 -58.68 -14.37
N VAL A 358 -19.62 -58.88 -15.15
CA VAL A 358 -19.73 -58.31 -16.51
C VAL A 358 -19.79 -56.77 -16.49
N THR A 359 -20.46 -56.18 -15.51
CA THR A 359 -20.50 -54.71 -15.39
C THR A 359 -19.13 -54.16 -14.97
N ILE A 360 -18.42 -54.82 -14.06
CA ILE A 360 -17.05 -54.44 -13.64
C ILE A 360 -16.08 -54.62 -14.81
N SER A 361 -16.22 -55.67 -15.63
CA SER A 361 -15.40 -55.83 -16.83
C SER A 361 -15.66 -54.70 -17.82
N ALA A 362 -16.92 -54.32 -18.05
CA ALA A 362 -17.27 -53.18 -18.90
C ALA A 362 -16.69 -51.85 -18.38
N PHE A 363 -16.75 -51.62 -17.06
CA PHE A 363 -16.18 -50.41 -16.44
C PHE A 363 -14.65 -50.36 -16.54
N SER A 364 -13.99 -51.51 -16.34
CA SER A 364 -12.53 -51.64 -16.48
C SER A 364 -12.05 -51.75 -17.93
N GLN A 365 -12.95 -51.68 -18.90
CA GLN A 365 -12.68 -51.87 -20.33
C GLN A 365 -12.05 -53.23 -20.66
N GLN A 366 -12.37 -54.24 -19.86
CA GLN A 366 -11.97 -55.62 -20.06
C GLN A 366 -13.15 -56.42 -20.61
N GLY A 367 -12.84 -57.41 -21.46
CA GLY A 367 -13.84 -58.36 -21.95
C GLY A 367 -14.22 -59.38 -20.88
N CYS A 368 -15.43 -59.94 -20.97
CA CYS A 368 -15.83 -61.12 -20.22
C CYS A 368 -16.08 -62.27 -21.19
N THR A 369 -15.78 -63.51 -20.78
CA THR A 369 -16.07 -64.71 -21.58
C THR A 369 -17.56 -65.08 -21.57
N LEU A 370 -18.32 -64.58 -20.60
CA LEU A 370 -19.76 -64.81 -20.46
C LEU A 370 -20.52 -63.63 -21.06
N GLU A 371 -21.41 -63.90 -22.01
CA GLU A 371 -22.20 -62.88 -22.71
C GLU A 371 -23.69 -63.26 -22.87
N PRO A 372 -24.61 -62.27 -22.92
CA PRO A 372 -25.99 -62.50 -23.30
C PRO A 372 -26.11 -62.99 -24.74
N ARG A 373 -27.04 -63.91 -25.01
CA ARG A 373 -27.20 -64.51 -26.34
C ARG A 373 -28.38 -63.94 -27.12
N LYS A 374 -29.40 -63.38 -26.45
CA LYS A 374 -30.55 -62.80 -27.15
C LYS A 374 -30.23 -61.37 -27.60
N ALA A 375 -30.91 -60.92 -28.66
CA ALA A 375 -30.69 -59.61 -29.26
C ALA A 375 -30.91 -58.46 -28.28
N SER A 376 -31.90 -58.57 -27.37
CA SER A 376 -32.17 -57.58 -26.34
C SER A 376 -31.03 -57.43 -25.33
N GLY A 377 -30.49 -58.54 -24.82
CA GLY A 377 -29.35 -58.54 -23.91
C GLY A 377 -28.08 -57.98 -24.55
N ARG A 378 -27.83 -58.33 -25.83
CA ARG A 378 -26.70 -57.79 -26.59
C ARG A 378 -26.83 -56.29 -26.88
N MET A 379 -28.02 -55.80 -27.21
CA MET A 379 -28.26 -54.37 -27.41
C MET A 379 -28.03 -53.58 -26.12
N MET A 380 -28.53 -54.10 -24.99
CA MET A 380 -28.32 -53.48 -23.69
C MET A 380 -26.83 -53.46 -23.31
N LEU A 381 -26.12 -54.58 -23.52
CA LEU A 381 -24.68 -54.65 -23.29
C LEU A 381 -23.92 -53.63 -24.13
N TRP A 382 -24.29 -53.50 -25.42
CA TRP A 382 -23.69 -52.52 -26.32
C TRP A 382 -23.88 -51.08 -25.84
N VAL A 383 -25.08 -50.72 -25.37
CA VAL A 383 -25.35 -49.39 -24.79
C VAL A 383 -24.54 -49.16 -23.52
N ILE A 384 -24.48 -50.15 -22.61
CA ILE A 384 -23.71 -50.06 -21.36
C ILE A 384 -22.22 -49.86 -21.65
N PHE A 385 -21.64 -50.70 -22.52
CA PHE A 385 -20.23 -50.60 -22.91
C PHE A 385 -19.92 -49.24 -23.57
N THR A 386 -20.79 -48.78 -24.46
CA THR A 386 -20.60 -47.48 -25.14
C THR A 386 -20.66 -46.33 -24.13
N ALA A 387 -21.60 -46.35 -23.19
CA ALA A 387 -21.73 -45.31 -22.16
C ALA A 387 -20.51 -45.28 -21.22
N LEU A 388 -20.05 -46.43 -20.73
CA LEU A 388 -18.88 -46.52 -19.85
C LEU A 388 -17.58 -46.17 -20.58
N MET A 389 -17.45 -46.55 -21.86
CA MET A 389 -16.33 -46.17 -22.72
C MET A 389 -16.26 -44.66 -22.93
N ALA A 390 -17.39 -44.00 -23.20
CA ALA A 390 -17.47 -42.56 -23.30
C ALA A 390 -17.06 -41.86 -21.99
N LEU A 391 -17.50 -42.38 -20.84
CA LEU A 391 -17.13 -41.84 -19.52
C LEU A 391 -15.62 -41.97 -19.26
N TYR A 392 -15.05 -43.13 -19.55
CA TYR A 392 -13.60 -43.33 -19.44
C TYR A 392 -12.80 -42.42 -20.38
N ALA A 393 -13.25 -42.23 -21.62
CA ALA A 393 -12.59 -41.34 -22.57
C ALA A 393 -12.59 -39.89 -22.08
N ALA A 394 -13.72 -39.41 -21.54
CA ALA A 394 -13.83 -38.09 -20.93
C ALA A 394 -12.92 -37.93 -19.70
N TYR A 395 -12.89 -38.94 -18.82
CA TYR A 395 -12.00 -38.96 -17.65
C TYR A 395 -10.52 -38.89 -18.06
N SER A 396 -10.14 -39.71 -19.04
CA SER A 396 -8.75 -39.79 -19.54
C SER A 396 -8.30 -38.47 -20.16
N ALA A 397 -9.16 -37.82 -20.95
CA ALA A 397 -8.87 -36.51 -21.54
C ALA A 397 -8.69 -35.43 -20.47
N ASN A 398 -9.57 -35.38 -19.47
CA ASN A 398 -9.53 -34.37 -18.41
C ASN A 398 -8.32 -34.52 -17.48
N ILE A 399 -7.88 -35.75 -17.17
CA ILE A 399 -6.67 -35.98 -16.36
C ILE A 399 -5.44 -35.37 -17.03
N VAL A 400 -5.27 -35.61 -18.34
CA VAL A 400 -4.09 -35.13 -19.07
C VAL A 400 -4.02 -33.61 -19.02
N VAL A 401 -5.15 -32.93 -19.16
CA VAL A 401 -5.23 -31.46 -19.04
C VAL A 401 -4.90 -30.99 -17.62
N LEU A 402 -5.42 -31.66 -16.60
CA LEU A 402 -5.18 -31.30 -15.19
C LEU A 402 -3.73 -31.51 -14.76
N LEU A 403 -3.06 -32.55 -15.26
CA LEU A 403 -1.63 -32.78 -15.01
C LEU A 403 -0.74 -31.71 -15.66
N GLN A 404 -1.22 -31.08 -16.74
CA GLN A 404 -0.52 -30.02 -17.45
C GLN A 404 -0.86 -28.61 -16.92
N ALA A 405 -1.99 -28.44 -16.23
CA ALA A 405 -2.43 -27.15 -15.78
C ALA A 405 -1.57 -26.63 -14.60
N PRO A 406 -1.08 -25.38 -14.66
CA PRO A 406 -0.39 -24.79 -13.52
C PRO A 406 -1.37 -24.64 -12.35
N SER A 407 -0.89 -24.90 -11.14
CA SER A 407 -1.75 -24.81 -9.96
C SER A 407 -2.05 -23.33 -9.62
N SER A 408 -3.21 -23.09 -9.05
CA SER A 408 -3.61 -21.77 -8.53
C SER A 408 -4.03 -21.83 -7.06
N ALA A 409 -3.47 -22.79 -6.33
CA ALA A 409 -3.92 -23.19 -5.00
C ALA A 409 -3.75 -22.08 -3.94
N ILE A 410 -2.72 -21.24 -4.06
CA ILE A 410 -2.38 -20.23 -3.05
C ILE A 410 -2.31 -18.84 -3.71
N ARG A 411 -3.23 -17.95 -3.36
CA ARG A 411 -3.26 -16.54 -3.81
C ARG A 411 -3.43 -15.54 -2.68
N THR A 412 -3.95 -15.97 -1.53
CA THR A 412 -4.22 -15.09 -0.39
C THR A 412 -3.31 -15.41 0.77
N LEU A 413 -3.17 -14.43 1.67
CA LEU A 413 -2.41 -14.60 2.91
C LEU A 413 -3.01 -15.69 3.82
N THR A 414 -4.34 -15.83 3.83
CA THR A 414 -5.05 -16.90 4.54
C THR A 414 -4.65 -18.28 4.03
N GLN A 415 -4.68 -18.50 2.71
CA GLN A 415 -4.27 -19.74 2.07
C GLN A 415 -2.79 -20.03 2.33
N LEU A 416 -1.93 -19.01 2.26
CA LEU A 416 -0.50 -19.16 2.55
C LEU A 416 -0.27 -19.61 4.00
N SER A 417 -1.01 -19.04 4.97
CA SER A 417 -0.91 -19.39 6.39
C SER A 417 -1.29 -20.83 6.70
N GLN A 418 -2.17 -21.43 5.88
CA GLN A 418 -2.65 -22.80 6.01
C GLN A 418 -1.85 -23.79 5.15
N SER A 419 -1.08 -23.29 4.18
CA SER A 419 -0.27 -24.11 3.29
C SER A 419 0.85 -24.85 4.04
N LYS A 420 1.34 -25.95 3.47
CA LYS A 420 2.49 -26.70 3.99
C LYS A 420 3.85 -26.14 3.49
N LEU A 421 3.85 -24.97 2.85
CA LEU A 421 5.08 -24.34 2.38
C LEU A 421 6.00 -23.95 3.55
N THR A 422 7.30 -24.06 3.35
CA THR A 422 8.28 -23.51 4.29
C THR A 422 8.30 -21.99 4.14
N LEU A 423 8.06 -21.26 5.24
CA LEU A 423 8.00 -19.80 5.24
C LEU A 423 9.30 -19.24 5.80
N ALA A 424 9.91 -18.31 5.08
CA ALA A 424 11.16 -17.67 5.46
C ALA A 424 11.15 -16.19 5.08
N ALA A 425 12.12 -15.43 5.56
CA ALA A 425 12.26 -14.02 5.28
C ALA A 425 13.70 -13.61 4.97
N ASN A 426 13.87 -12.46 4.33
CA ASN A 426 15.19 -11.85 4.13
C ASN A 426 15.79 -11.42 5.48
N ASP A 427 17.09 -11.64 5.67
CA ASP A 427 17.82 -11.26 6.89
C ASP A 427 18.18 -9.77 6.89
N VAL A 428 17.22 -8.92 7.24
CA VAL A 428 17.31 -7.46 7.24
C VAL A 428 16.52 -6.88 8.41
N ASP A 429 17.05 -5.81 9.02
CA ASP A 429 16.55 -5.23 10.28
C ASP A 429 15.03 -4.96 10.23
N TYR A 430 14.50 -4.51 9.10
CA TYR A 430 13.06 -4.23 8.97
C TYR A 430 12.18 -5.48 9.14
N ASN A 431 12.59 -6.65 8.65
CA ASN A 431 11.80 -7.87 8.76
C ASN A 431 11.65 -8.28 10.24
N HIS A 432 12.65 -8.02 11.08
CA HIS A 432 12.57 -8.28 12.52
C HIS A 432 11.50 -7.44 13.22
N PHE A 433 11.24 -6.22 12.75
CA PHE A 433 10.18 -5.36 13.28
C PHE A 433 8.81 -5.67 12.68
N VAL A 434 8.75 -5.91 11.37
CA VAL A 434 7.49 -6.10 10.62
C VAL A 434 6.70 -7.31 11.10
N PHE A 435 7.37 -8.41 11.42
CA PHE A 435 6.69 -9.58 11.97
C PHE A 435 6.15 -9.36 13.40
N GLY A 436 6.73 -8.43 14.16
CA GLY A 436 6.25 -8.06 15.50
C GLY A 436 5.17 -6.97 15.50
N MET A 437 4.89 -6.35 14.35
CA MET A 437 4.06 -5.16 14.26
C MET A 437 2.56 -5.46 14.22
N TYR A 438 2.16 -6.59 13.64
CA TYR A 438 0.76 -6.91 13.37
C TYR A 438 0.16 -7.83 14.44
N SER A 439 -1.03 -7.48 14.93
CA SER A 439 -1.79 -8.28 15.90
C SER A 439 -2.80 -9.25 15.27
N ASP A 440 -2.94 -9.24 13.94
CA ASP A 440 -3.91 -10.10 13.24
C ASP A 440 -3.57 -11.58 13.38
N ALA A 441 -4.57 -12.41 13.70
CA ALA A 441 -4.38 -13.84 13.92
C ALA A 441 -3.65 -14.56 12.76
N ILE A 442 -3.93 -14.18 11.51
CA ILE A 442 -3.30 -14.76 10.31
C ILE A 442 -1.81 -14.38 10.23
N ARG A 443 -1.48 -13.10 10.48
CA ARG A 443 -0.10 -12.59 10.42
C ARG A 443 0.75 -13.09 11.58
N VAL A 444 0.15 -13.20 12.77
CA VAL A 444 0.80 -13.83 13.94
C VAL A 444 1.08 -15.31 13.65
N LYS A 445 0.15 -16.04 13.04
CA LYS A 445 0.37 -17.44 12.63
C LYS A 445 1.51 -17.58 11.63
N ILE A 446 1.63 -16.67 10.66
CA ILE A 446 2.75 -16.64 9.70
C ILE A 446 4.06 -16.30 10.41
N THR A 447 4.05 -15.29 11.27
CA THR A 447 5.21 -14.87 12.06
C THR A 447 5.77 -16.02 12.89
N ASN A 448 4.91 -16.76 13.59
CA ASN A 448 5.32 -17.91 14.39
C ASN A 448 5.91 -19.05 13.54
N ARG A 449 5.61 -19.12 12.25
CA ARG A 449 6.21 -20.10 11.32
C ARG A 449 7.57 -19.64 10.78
N VAL A 450 7.75 -18.34 10.55
CA VAL A 450 9.03 -17.77 10.10
C VAL A 450 10.02 -17.68 11.26
N LYS A 451 9.55 -17.20 12.42
CA LYS A 451 10.29 -17.02 13.67
C LYS A 451 9.58 -17.78 14.79
N PRO A 452 9.80 -19.10 14.91
CA PRO A 452 9.21 -19.87 16.00
C PRO A 452 9.79 -19.45 17.35
N LEU A 453 8.95 -19.44 18.40
CA LEU A 453 9.37 -19.13 19.77
C LEU A 453 10.44 -20.09 20.31
N LYS A 454 10.45 -21.33 19.80
CA LYS A 454 11.44 -22.36 20.09
C LYS A 454 12.00 -22.89 18.77
N GLY A 455 13.25 -22.53 18.46
CA GLY A 455 13.93 -22.97 17.23
C GLY A 455 14.75 -21.85 16.57
N LYS A 456 15.41 -22.18 15.46
CA LYS A 456 16.15 -21.21 14.65
C LYS A 456 15.16 -20.47 13.73
N ALA A 457 15.24 -19.16 13.69
CA ALA A 457 14.45 -18.35 12.77
C ALA A 457 14.90 -18.58 11.32
N HIS A 458 13.94 -18.60 10.40
CA HIS A 458 14.16 -18.82 8.97
C HIS A 458 14.47 -17.50 8.26
N PHE A 459 15.63 -16.92 8.57
CA PHE A 459 16.17 -15.78 7.85
C PHE A 459 17.28 -16.24 6.90
N TYR A 460 17.24 -15.74 5.67
CA TYR A 460 18.21 -16.07 4.62
C TYR A 460 18.54 -14.81 3.81
N GLU A 461 19.72 -14.77 3.23
CA GLU A 461 20.05 -13.74 2.24
C GLU A 461 19.21 -13.90 0.96
N ILE A 462 19.00 -12.81 0.22
CA ILE A 462 18.25 -12.81 -1.04
C ILE A 462 18.76 -13.86 -2.02
N LYS A 463 20.08 -14.04 -2.14
CA LYS A 463 20.68 -15.01 -3.06
C LYS A 463 20.26 -16.45 -2.72
N GLU A 464 20.33 -16.82 -1.45
CA GLU A 464 19.93 -18.14 -0.97
C GLU A 464 18.41 -18.31 -1.01
N GLY A 465 17.66 -17.29 -0.60
CA GLY A 465 16.21 -17.26 -0.65
C GLY A 465 15.65 -17.51 -2.05
N VAL A 466 16.21 -16.85 -3.07
CA VAL A 466 15.79 -17.01 -4.48
C VAL A 466 16.10 -18.41 -5.01
N GLU A 467 17.24 -18.99 -4.64
CA GLU A 467 17.57 -20.37 -5.03
C GLU A 467 16.61 -21.39 -4.39
N ARG A 468 16.22 -21.17 -3.12
CA ARG A 468 15.20 -21.99 -2.45
C ARG A 468 13.81 -21.81 -3.06
N ILE A 469 13.43 -20.60 -3.49
CA ILE A 469 12.19 -20.38 -4.28
C ILE A 469 12.23 -21.23 -5.56
N ARG A 470 13.39 -21.30 -6.22
CA ARG A 470 13.57 -22.10 -7.44
C ARG A 470 13.34 -23.59 -7.19
N GLN A 471 13.85 -24.13 -6.08
CA GLN A 471 13.66 -25.53 -5.66
C GLN A 471 12.18 -25.88 -5.35
N GLY A 472 11.33 -24.87 -5.09
CA GLY A 472 9.91 -25.05 -4.80
C GLY A 472 9.62 -25.35 -3.34
N LEU A 473 8.33 -25.44 -2.99
CA LEU A 473 7.83 -25.67 -1.62
C LEU A 473 8.33 -24.67 -0.55
N PHE A 474 8.82 -23.51 -0.99
CA PHE A 474 9.42 -22.46 -0.17
C PHE A 474 8.84 -21.09 -0.54
N ALA A 475 8.48 -20.31 0.47
CA ALA A 475 8.00 -18.94 0.30
C ALA A 475 8.87 -17.96 1.08
N PHE A 476 9.31 -16.93 0.36
CA PHE A 476 10.32 -15.98 0.83
C PHE A 476 9.73 -14.59 0.98
N HIS A 477 9.79 -14.03 2.19
CA HIS A 477 9.33 -12.69 2.50
C HIS A 477 10.46 -11.66 2.31
N SER A 478 10.29 -10.76 1.35
CA SER A 478 11.28 -9.72 1.05
C SER A 478 10.62 -8.51 0.38
N ILE A 479 11.36 -7.43 0.24
CA ILE A 479 11.10 -6.44 -0.81
C ILE A 479 11.15 -7.18 -2.15
N VAL A 480 10.13 -6.99 -2.98
CA VAL A 480 9.92 -7.80 -4.19
C VAL A 480 10.95 -7.52 -5.30
N GLU A 481 11.47 -6.29 -5.40
CA GLU A 481 12.29 -5.89 -6.54
C GLU A 481 13.66 -6.59 -6.61
N PRO A 482 14.45 -6.68 -5.52
CA PRO A 482 15.71 -7.43 -5.54
C PRO A 482 15.52 -8.91 -5.92
N VAL A 483 14.41 -9.50 -5.46
CA VAL A 483 14.01 -10.87 -5.81
C VAL A 483 13.70 -10.97 -7.31
N TYR A 484 12.91 -10.04 -7.87
CA TYR A 484 12.58 -10.02 -9.29
C TYR A 484 13.80 -9.90 -10.20
N ARG A 485 14.75 -9.03 -9.86
CA ARG A 485 16.00 -8.90 -10.59
C ARG A 485 16.77 -10.21 -10.62
N ARG A 486 16.87 -10.90 -9.48
CA ARG A 486 17.58 -12.17 -9.39
C ARG A 486 16.85 -13.29 -10.14
N VAL A 487 15.52 -13.33 -10.06
CA VAL A 487 14.67 -14.27 -10.81
C VAL A 487 14.85 -14.08 -12.31
N GLU A 488 14.87 -12.84 -12.80
CA GLU A 488 15.07 -12.55 -14.22
C GLU A 488 16.41 -13.09 -14.75
N GLN A 489 17.46 -13.05 -13.92
CA GLN A 489 18.80 -13.54 -14.26
C GLN A 489 18.99 -15.06 -14.15
N THR A 490 18.18 -15.75 -13.33
CA THR A 490 18.43 -17.16 -12.96
C THR A 490 17.37 -18.13 -13.40
N PHE A 491 16.11 -17.70 -13.45
CA PHE A 491 14.99 -18.61 -13.69
C PHE A 491 14.79 -18.78 -15.19
N LEU A 492 14.44 -20.00 -15.57
CA LEU A 492 13.94 -20.35 -16.89
C LEU A 492 12.54 -19.77 -17.09
N GLU A 493 12.10 -19.58 -18.33
CA GLU A 493 10.77 -19.03 -18.63
C GLU A 493 9.63 -19.81 -17.94
N MET A 494 9.72 -21.14 -17.91
CA MET A 494 8.73 -21.99 -17.25
C MET A 494 8.67 -21.76 -15.73
N GLU A 495 9.83 -21.61 -15.08
CA GLU A 495 9.93 -21.36 -13.64
C GLU A 495 9.33 -19.99 -13.27
N LYS A 496 9.42 -19.00 -14.18
CA LYS A 496 8.79 -17.68 -14.02
C LYS A 496 7.26 -17.75 -14.08
N CYS A 497 6.69 -18.67 -14.86
CA CYS A 497 5.24 -18.81 -15.01
C CYS A 497 4.55 -19.29 -13.71
N ASP A 498 5.27 -20.02 -12.86
CA ASP A 498 4.77 -20.51 -11.56
C ASP A 498 4.88 -19.46 -10.44
N LEU A 499 5.55 -18.33 -10.70
CA LEU A 499 5.89 -17.34 -9.68
C LEU A 499 4.66 -16.56 -9.22
N VAL A 500 4.39 -16.59 -7.92
CA VAL A 500 3.28 -15.88 -7.29
C VAL A 500 3.80 -15.01 -6.16
N GLU A 501 3.14 -13.86 -6.01
CA GLU A 501 3.40 -12.90 -4.95
C GLU A 501 2.15 -12.77 -4.09
N VAL A 502 2.31 -12.72 -2.77
CA VAL A 502 1.24 -12.46 -1.82
C VAL A 502 1.69 -11.32 -0.93
N ASP A 503 0.96 -10.20 -0.98
CA ASP A 503 1.25 -9.02 -0.16
C ASP A 503 1.06 -9.33 1.34
N PHE A 504 2.05 -8.96 2.13
CA PHE A 504 2.02 -9.08 3.59
C PHE A 504 1.64 -7.76 4.27
N MET A 505 2.10 -6.63 3.73
CA MET A 505 1.99 -5.31 4.33
C MET A 505 0.70 -4.54 4.00
N MET A 506 -0.16 -5.05 3.10
CA MET A 506 -1.37 -4.35 2.63
C MET A 506 -1.03 -2.96 2.04
N GLY A 507 -0.02 -2.94 1.17
CA GLY A 507 0.08 -2.05 0.00
C GLY A 507 -0.07 -0.53 0.15
N PHE A 508 0.74 0.15 0.96
CA PHE A 508 1.03 1.57 0.72
C PHE A 508 2.47 1.76 0.25
N ASN A 509 2.63 2.48 -0.87
CA ASN A 509 3.94 2.97 -1.25
C ASN A 509 4.45 3.92 -0.16
N PRO A 510 5.77 4.01 0.05
CA PRO A 510 6.34 4.88 1.05
C PRO A 510 6.25 6.32 0.56
N PHE A 511 6.00 7.22 1.50
CA PHE A 511 5.94 8.65 1.25
C PHE A 511 7.17 9.32 1.84
N VAL A 512 7.48 10.52 1.38
CA VAL A 512 8.53 11.36 1.97
C VAL A 512 8.03 11.93 3.29
N PRO A 513 8.65 11.57 4.43
CA PRO A 513 8.32 12.18 5.71
C PRO A 513 9.02 13.54 5.83
N VAL A 514 8.27 14.56 6.25
CA VAL A 514 8.77 15.89 6.58
C VAL A 514 8.29 16.20 7.99
N LYS A 515 9.03 17.01 8.76
CA LYS A 515 8.54 17.47 10.07
C LYS A 515 7.21 18.21 9.92
N LYS A 516 6.24 17.95 10.82
CA LYS A 516 4.87 18.51 10.75
C LYS A 516 4.86 20.04 10.69
N ASP A 517 5.69 20.69 11.50
CA ASP A 517 5.79 22.16 11.57
C ASP A 517 6.94 22.70 10.69
N SER A 518 7.35 21.96 9.65
CA SER A 518 8.46 22.38 8.80
C SER A 518 8.08 23.61 7.95
N PRO A 519 8.92 24.66 7.93
CA PRO A 519 8.70 25.84 7.09
C PRO A 519 8.80 25.53 5.59
N TYR A 520 9.37 24.38 5.22
CA TYR A 520 9.60 23.94 3.84
C TYR A 520 8.55 22.95 3.34
N LEU A 521 7.60 22.54 4.18
CA LEU A 521 6.65 21.47 3.89
C LEU A 521 5.90 21.69 2.56
N GLU A 522 5.30 22.87 2.37
CA GLU A 522 4.53 23.16 1.15
C GLU A 522 5.43 23.30 -0.08
N LEU A 523 6.63 23.87 0.06
CA LEU A 523 7.62 23.96 -1.02
C LEU A 523 8.07 22.57 -1.49
N LEU A 524 8.34 21.66 -0.56
CA LEU A 524 8.71 20.28 -0.86
C LEU A 524 7.55 19.52 -1.48
N LYS A 525 6.34 19.66 -0.93
CA LYS A 525 5.14 19.00 -1.43
C LYS A 525 4.83 19.37 -2.88
N VAL A 526 4.88 20.66 -3.24
CA VAL A 526 4.65 21.09 -4.62
C VAL A 526 5.79 20.63 -5.53
N SER A 527 7.04 20.68 -5.07
CA SER A 527 8.20 20.18 -5.82
C SER A 527 8.08 18.70 -6.16
N PHE A 528 7.75 17.84 -5.19
CA PHE A 528 7.57 16.41 -5.43
C PHE A 528 6.40 16.11 -6.38
N LYS A 529 5.27 16.82 -6.24
CA LYS A 529 4.16 16.69 -7.18
C LYS A 529 4.57 17.04 -8.61
N ARG A 530 5.33 18.11 -8.80
CA ARG A 530 5.84 18.51 -10.13
C ARG A 530 6.83 17.50 -10.70
N ILE A 531 7.68 16.90 -9.87
CA ILE A 531 8.59 15.81 -10.30
C ILE A 531 7.79 14.58 -10.74
N ARG A 532 6.68 14.28 -10.06
CA ARG A 532 5.77 13.20 -10.45
C ARG A 532 5.05 13.50 -11.76
N GLU A 533 4.44 14.68 -11.86
CA GLU A 533 3.64 15.12 -13.02
C GLU A 533 4.48 15.26 -14.30
N SER A 534 5.74 15.67 -14.18
CA SER A 534 6.68 15.74 -15.31
C SER A 534 7.17 14.37 -15.79
N GLY A 535 6.88 13.29 -15.07
CA GLY A 535 7.31 11.94 -15.41
C GLY A 535 8.77 11.62 -15.06
N LEU A 536 9.52 12.56 -14.46
CA LEU A 536 10.91 12.36 -14.02
C LEU A 536 11.00 11.19 -13.02
N GLN A 537 10.11 11.16 -12.04
CA GLN A 537 10.01 10.06 -11.08
C GLN A 537 9.81 8.70 -11.77
N SER A 538 8.89 8.64 -12.76
CA SER A 538 8.60 7.41 -13.51
C SER A 538 9.81 6.94 -14.33
N ALA A 539 10.56 7.88 -14.91
CA ALA A 539 11.79 7.59 -15.64
C ALA A 539 12.89 7.02 -14.72
N ILE A 540 13.06 7.58 -13.51
CA ILE A 540 14.03 7.08 -12.53
C ILE A 540 13.63 5.67 -12.05
N ASN A 541 12.36 5.47 -11.73
CA ASN A 541 11.83 4.16 -11.32
C ASN A 541 12.11 3.08 -12.38
N LYS A 542 11.80 3.35 -13.65
CA LYS A 542 12.04 2.41 -14.76
C LYS A 542 13.53 2.11 -15.00
N ARG A 543 14.43 3.02 -14.62
CA ARG A 543 15.89 2.83 -14.79
C ARG A 543 16.50 1.99 -13.68
N LEU A 544 15.97 2.08 -12.46
CA LEU A 544 16.56 1.46 -11.27
C LEU A 544 15.83 0.22 -10.79
N GLN A 545 14.54 0.06 -11.07
CA GLN A 545 13.74 -1.08 -10.62
C GLN A 545 13.29 -1.93 -11.80
N VAL A 546 13.24 -3.24 -11.56
CA VAL A 546 12.76 -4.23 -12.53
C VAL A 546 11.27 -4.53 -12.25
N PRO A 547 10.40 -4.53 -13.27
CA PRO A 547 9.02 -4.97 -13.09
C PRO A 547 8.95 -6.46 -12.77
N LYS A 548 7.78 -6.94 -12.32
CA LYS A 548 7.56 -8.39 -12.15
C LYS A 548 7.88 -9.14 -13.45
N PRO A 549 8.74 -10.17 -13.43
CA PRO A 549 9.07 -10.97 -14.59
C PRO A 549 7.80 -11.55 -15.21
N LYS A 550 7.60 -11.29 -16.51
CA LYS A 550 6.45 -11.80 -17.26
C LYS A 550 6.83 -13.11 -17.93
N CYS A 551 5.96 -14.10 -17.81
CA CYS A 551 6.02 -15.32 -18.60
C CYS A 551 5.57 -14.99 -20.04
N THR A 552 6.51 -15.00 -20.99
CA THR A 552 6.28 -14.59 -22.40
C THR A 552 5.56 -15.67 -23.21
N HIS A 553 6.00 -16.92 -23.05
CA HIS A 553 5.37 -18.07 -23.67
C HIS A 553 5.03 -19.10 -22.59
N ARG A 554 3.73 -19.37 -22.41
CA ARG A 554 3.28 -20.62 -21.80
C ARG A 554 3.46 -21.72 -22.84
N ILE A 555 4.71 -22.09 -23.11
CA ILE A 555 4.95 -23.33 -23.84
C ILE A 555 4.30 -24.40 -22.98
N SER A 556 3.35 -25.15 -23.54
CA SER A 556 2.79 -26.35 -22.94
C SER A 556 3.88 -27.43 -22.89
N ALA A 557 4.93 -27.16 -22.13
CA ALA A 557 6.01 -28.09 -21.90
C ALA A 557 5.44 -29.17 -20.98
N PHE A 558 5.49 -30.40 -21.46
CA PHE A 558 5.06 -31.57 -20.72
C PHE A 558 5.92 -31.69 -19.45
N ASN A 559 5.31 -31.44 -18.29
CA ASN A 559 5.95 -31.77 -17.03
C ASN A 559 5.99 -33.30 -16.90
N SER A 560 7.16 -33.85 -16.57
CA SER A 560 7.27 -35.27 -16.25
C SER A 560 6.45 -35.56 -14.99
N VAL A 561 5.51 -36.49 -15.09
CA VAL A 561 4.70 -36.93 -13.95
C VAL A 561 5.60 -37.64 -12.95
N GLY A 562 5.65 -37.13 -11.72
CA GLY A 562 6.46 -37.69 -10.64
C GLY A 562 5.78 -38.84 -9.93
N ILE A 563 6.55 -39.62 -9.17
CA ILE A 563 6.01 -40.71 -8.34
C ILE A 563 5.04 -40.20 -7.26
N LEU A 564 5.29 -38.98 -6.76
CA LEU A 564 4.42 -38.31 -5.78
C LEU A 564 3.03 -38.02 -6.37
N ASP A 565 2.95 -37.74 -7.66
CA ASP A 565 1.68 -37.48 -8.34
C ASP A 565 0.83 -38.75 -8.45
N LEU A 566 1.49 -39.91 -8.60
CA LEU A 566 0.86 -41.24 -8.72
C LEU A 566 0.58 -41.92 -7.38
N TRP A 567 1.02 -41.33 -6.26
CA TRP A 567 0.91 -41.93 -4.92
C TRP A 567 -0.50 -42.43 -4.56
N PRO A 568 -1.59 -41.66 -4.79
CA PRO A 568 -2.94 -42.12 -4.44
C PRO A 568 -3.36 -43.40 -5.19
N VAL A 569 -2.95 -43.54 -6.44
CA VAL A 569 -3.29 -44.71 -7.29
C VAL A 569 -2.50 -45.93 -6.87
N LEU A 570 -1.21 -45.79 -6.57
CA LEU A 570 -0.38 -46.88 -6.05
C LEU A 570 -0.90 -47.38 -4.70
N ALA A 571 -1.32 -46.46 -3.83
CA ALA A 571 -1.96 -46.81 -2.57
C ALA A 571 -3.28 -47.57 -2.80
N LEU A 572 -4.14 -47.11 -3.70
CA LEU A 572 -5.40 -47.77 -4.05
C LEU A 572 -5.18 -49.20 -4.56
N MET A 573 -4.16 -49.42 -5.40
CA MET A 573 -3.79 -50.74 -5.91
C MET A 573 -3.35 -51.68 -4.77
N LEU A 574 -2.53 -51.20 -3.83
CA LEU A 574 -2.14 -51.97 -2.64
C LEU A 574 -3.34 -52.32 -1.75
N TYR A 575 -4.25 -51.36 -1.51
CA TYR A 575 -5.47 -51.64 -0.76
C TYR A 575 -6.37 -52.65 -1.47
N GLY A 576 -6.55 -52.52 -2.79
CA GLY A 576 -7.37 -53.44 -3.58
C GLY A 576 -6.85 -54.87 -3.58
N THR A 577 -5.53 -55.04 -3.71
CA THR A 577 -4.89 -56.38 -3.63
C THR A 577 -5.01 -56.99 -2.23
N ALA A 578 -4.82 -56.20 -1.17
CA ALA A 578 -5.03 -56.64 0.20
C ALA A 578 -6.48 -57.08 0.46
N VAL A 579 -7.46 -56.31 -0.01
CA VAL A 579 -8.90 -56.66 0.11
C VAL A 579 -9.22 -57.94 -0.64
N SER A 580 -8.68 -58.12 -1.86
CA SER A 580 -8.87 -59.35 -2.64
C SER A 580 -8.32 -60.59 -1.91
N LEU A 581 -7.14 -60.49 -1.28
CA LEU A 581 -6.58 -61.57 -0.48
C LEU A 581 -7.45 -61.89 0.74
N VAL A 582 -8.01 -60.88 1.40
CA VAL A 582 -8.94 -61.08 2.53
C VAL A 582 -10.22 -61.78 2.08
N ILE A 583 -10.80 -61.38 0.94
CA ILE A 583 -11.99 -62.05 0.37
C ILE A 583 -11.67 -63.53 0.08
N LEU A 584 -10.53 -63.82 -0.55
CA LEU A 584 -10.10 -65.19 -0.84
C LEU A 584 -9.96 -66.03 0.44
N LEU A 585 -9.36 -65.46 1.50
CA LEU A 585 -9.23 -66.16 2.79
C LEU A 585 -10.60 -66.44 3.41
N ILE A 586 -11.54 -65.50 3.33
CA ILE A 586 -12.91 -65.69 3.80
C ILE A 586 -13.60 -66.80 3.00
N GLU A 587 -13.49 -66.81 1.68
CA GLU A 587 -14.04 -67.86 0.81
C GLU A 587 -13.45 -69.24 1.13
N MET A 588 -12.15 -69.34 1.37
CA MET A 588 -11.52 -70.59 1.78
C MET A 588 -12.02 -71.07 3.15
N MET A 589 -12.23 -70.15 4.10
CA MET A 589 -12.78 -70.48 5.43
C MET A 589 -14.23 -70.94 5.34
N THR A 590 -15.09 -70.23 4.59
CA THR A 590 -16.49 -70.61 4.41
C THR A 590 -16.62 -71.93 3.67
N PHE A 591 -15.81 -72.17 2.63
CA PHE A 591 -15.76 -73.44 1.91
C PHE A 591 -15.37 -74.60 2.84
N LYS A 592 -14.32 -74.42 3.66
CA LYS A 592 -13.93 -75.45 4.65
C LYS A 592 -15.01 -75.70 5.69
N MET A 593 -15.70 -74.67 6.17
CA MET A 593 -16.81 -74.85 7.12
C MET A 593 -18.00 -75.60 6.49
N TYR A 594 -18.32 -75.33 5.22
CA TYR A 594 -19.42 -75.99 4.51
C TYR A 594 -19.13 -77.44 4.11
N VAL A 595 -17.87 -77.83 3.94
CA VAL A 595 -17.46 -79.21 3.59
C VAL A 595 -17.27 -80.10 4.84
N VAL A 596 -17.13 -79.50 6.02
CA VAL A 596 -16.95 -80.22 7.31
C VAL A 596 -18.29 -80.48 8.03
N ILE A 597 -19.39 -79.89 7.55
CA ILE A 597 -20.78 -80.20 7.96
C ILE A 597 -21.39 -81.11 6.89
#